data_AF-A0A9P0M388-F1
#
_entry.id   AF-A0A9P0M388-F1
#
_cell.length_a   1.000
_cell.length_b   1.000
_cell.length_c   1.000
_cell.angle_alpha   90.00
_cell.angle_beta   90.00
_cell.angle_gamma   90.00
#
_symmetry.space_group_name_H-M   'P 1'
#
loop_
_entity.id
_entity.type
_entity.pdbx_description
1 polymer ?
#
loop_
_entity_poly.entity_id
_entity_poly.type
_entity_poly.pdbx_seq_one_letter_code
_entity_poly.pdbx_strand_id
1 'polypeptide(L)' 'MVRNFKRKTEKGNAPPDVLLRAARLVRLGSSIRKVAADFNVNYRTLAR' A
#
# COMPACT_ATOMS: atom_id res chain seq x y z
N MET A 1 17.19 9.31 26.55
CA MET A 1 16.69 8.06 25.95
C MET A 1 16.07 8.40 24.59
N VAL A 2 16.84 8.29 23.50
CA VAL A 2 16.33 8.56 22.15
C VAL A 2 15.44 7.38 21.73
N ARG A 3 14.14 7.62 21.53
CA ARG A 3 13.23 6.60 21.00
C ARG A 3 13.62 6.33 19.55
N ASN A 4 14.28 5.20 19.29
CA ASN A 4 14.46 4.72 17.92
C ASN A 4 13.08 4.43 17.31
N PHE A 5 12.61 5.33 16.45
CA PHE A 5 11.35 5.15 15.74
C PHE A 5 11.53 4.08 14.66
N LYS A 6 11.24 2.83 15.02
CA LYS A 6 11.15 1.74 14.04
C LYS A 6 9.75 1.78 13.42
N ARG A 7 9.65 2.13 12.14
CA ARG A 7 8.37 2.02 11.40
C ARG A 7 7.91 0.57 11.46
N LYS A 8 6.70 0.36 12.00
CA LYS A 8 6.14 -0.97 12.31
C LYS A 8 5.65 -1.74 11.08
N THR A 9 5.64 -1.14 9.90
CA THR A 9 4.92 -1.69 8.74
C THR A 9 5.85 -1.93 7.55
N GLU A 10 6.14 -3.21 7.28
CA GLU A 10 6.86 -3.66 6.07
C GLU A 10 6.09 -3.26 4.79
N LYS A 11 4.76 -3.35 4.82
CA LYS A 11 3.87 -2.99 3.69
C LYS A 11 3.50 -1.49 3.61
N GLY A 12 4.07 -0.66 4.48
CA GLY A 12 3.86 0.79 4.49
C GLY A 12 4.84 1.56 3.61
N ASN A 13 5.83 0.87 3.03
CA ASN A 13 6.93 1.47 2.27
C ASN A 13 6.90 1.00 0.81
N ALA A 14 5.71 0.93 0.20
CA ALA A 14 5.61 0.67 -1.24
C ALA A 14 6.13 1.89 -2.01
N PRO A 15 6.91 1.70 -3.09
CA PRO A 15 7.33 2.79 -3.95
C PRO A 15 6.12 3.59 -4.47
N PRO A 16 6.25 4.90 -4.66
CA PRO A 16 5.14 5.74 -5.15
C PRO A 16 4.60 5.25 -6.50
N ASP A 17 5.46 4.73 -7.40
CA ASP A 17 5.04 4.14 -8.67
C ASP A 17 4.14 2.91 -8.50
N VAL A 18 4.44 2.06 -7.51
CA VAL A 18 3.66 0.85 -7.21
C VAL A 18 2.28 1.24 -6.69
N LEU A 19 2.23 2.24 -5.81
CA LEU A 19 0.97 2.81 -5.30
C LEU A 19 0.13 3.42 -6.43
N LEU A 20 0.73 4.14 -7.36
CA LEU A 20 0.04 4.79 -8.47
C LEU A 20 -0.59 3.76 -9.43
N ARG A 21 0.15 2.69 -9.74
CA ARG A 21 -0.37 1.56 -10.54
C ARG A 21 -1.51 0.84 -9.83
N ALA A 22 -1.34 0.53 -8.54
CA ALA A 22 -2.36 -0.12 -7.72
C ALA A 22 -3.64 0.74 -7.62
N ALA A 23 -3.51 2.05 -7.37
CA ALA A 23 -4.64 2.98 -7.28
C ALA A 23 -5.42 3.06 -8.61
N ARG A 24 -4.74 3.05 -9.76
CA ARG A 24 -5.40 3.00 -11.07
C ARG A 24 -6.23 1.72 -11.25
N LEU A 25 -5.70 0.57 -10.85
CA LEU A 25 -6.43 -0.72 -10.96
C LEU A 25 -7.66 -0.78 -10.06
N VAL A 26 -7.55 -0.23 -8.84
CA VAL A 26 -8.71 -0.07 -7.95
C VAL A 26 -9.76 0.84 -8.59
N ARG A 27 -9.34 1.98 -9.17
CA ARG A 27 -10.25 2.92 -9.85
C ARG A 27 -10.94 2.32 -11.08
N LEU A 28 -10.30 1.35 -11.75
CA LEU A 28 -10.90 0.59 -12.85
C LEU A 28 -11.94 -0.44 -12.40
N GLY A 29 -12.19 -0.57 -11.09
CA GLY A 29 -13.19 -1.49 -10.53
C GLY A 29 -12.61 -2.80 -9.97
N SER A 30 -11.28 -2.94 -9.89
CA SER A 30 -10.68 -4.11 -9.26
C SER A 30 -10.86 -4.08 -7.74
N SER A 31 -11.00 -5.25 -7.12
CA SER A 31 -11.11 -5.36 -5.67
C SER A 31 -9.85 -4.85 -4.96
N ILE A 32 -10.01 -3.92 -4.01
CA ILE A 32 -8.93 -3.32 -3.21
C ILE A 32 -8.07 -4.39 -2.54
N ARG A 33 -8.69 -5.46 -2.02
CA ARG A 33 -7.98 -6.57 -1.36
C ARG A 33 -7.12 -7.37 -2.34
N LYS A 34 -7.60 -7.60 -3.55
CA LYS A 34 -6.89 -8.34 -4.60
C LYS A 34 -5.68 -7.54 -5.07
N VAL A 35 -5.88 -6.26 -5.40
CA VAL A 35 -4.79 -5.36 -5.80
C VAL A 35 -3.76 -5.18 -4.67
N ALA A 36 -4.19 -5.08 -3.42
CA ALA A 36 -3.26 -5.00 -2.29
C ALA A 36 -2.37 -6.26 -2.15
N ALA A 37 -2.92 -7.45 -2.42
CA ALA A 37 -2.16 -8.69 -2.43
C ALA A 37 -1.17 -8.73 -3.61
N ASP A 38 -1.62 -8.40 -4.81
CA ASP A 38 -0.81 -8.44 -6.05
C ASP A 38 0.40 -7.48 -5.99
N PHE A 39 0.22 -6.29 -5.40
CA PHE A 39 1.28 -5.29 -5.30
C PHE A 39 2.00 -5.30 -3.95
N ASN A 40 1.68 -6.26 -3.07
CA ASN A 40 2.19 -6.39 -1.71
C ASN A 40 2.10 -5.08 -0.88
N VAL A 41 1.02 -4.34 -1.06
CA VAL A 41 0.77 -3.07 -0.37
C VAL A 41 -0.30 -3.26 0.69
N ASN A 42 -0.31 -2.43 1.73
CA ASN A 42 -1.41 -2.44 2.69
C ASN A 42 -2.72 -1.96 2.01
N TYR A 43 -3.78 -2.77 2.01
CA TYR A 43 -5.07 -2.39 1.43
C TYR A 43 -5.64 -1.09 2.01
N ARG A 44 -5.31 -0.75 3.27
CA ARG A 44 -5.72 0.52 3.89
C ARG A 44 -5.12 1.75 3.22
N THR A 45 -3.94 1.65 2.59
CA THR A 45 -3.35 2.78 1.87
C THR A 45 -4.03 3.01 0.52
N LEU A 46 -4.67 1.99 -0.05
CA LEU A 46 -5.45 2.11 -1.29
C LEU A 46 -6.90 2.54 -1.05
N ALA A 47 -7.38 2.43 0.18
CA ALA A 47 -8.74 2.82 0.60
C ALA A 47 -8.83 4.24 1.17
N ARG A 48 -7.69 4.94 1.30
CA ARG A 48 -7.60 6.29 1.86
C ARG A 48 -7.56 7.32 0.75
#